data_AF-A0A538A9D9-F1
#
_entry.id   AF-A0A538A9D9-F1
#
_cell.length_a   1.000
_cell.length_b   1.000
_cell.length_c   1.000
_cell.angle_alpha   90.00
_cell.angle_beta   90.00
_cell.angle_gamma   90.00
#
_symmetry.space_group_name_H-M   'P 1'
#
loop_
_entity.id
_entity.type
_entity.pdbx_description
1 polymer ?
#
loop_
_entity_poly.entity_id
_entity_poly.type
_entity_poly.pdbx_seq_one_letter_code
_entity_poly.pdbx_strand_id
1 'polypeptide(L)' 'MAHWLLKSEPDDWSWAEQVAKGRDGAEWTGIRNFSAQNNLRAMKKGEQAFFYHTGKE' A
#
# COMPACT_ATOMS: atom_id res chain seq x y z
N MET A 1 13.78 7.99 -9.28
CA MET A 1 13.04 7.56 -8.09
C MET A 1 11.77 6.92 -8.59
N ALA A 2 11.47 5.67 -8.22
CA ALA A 2 10.26 5.02 -8.73
C ALA A 2 9.02 5.59 -8.02
N HIS A 3 7.88 5.48 -8.71
CA HIS A 3 6.56 5.77 -8.15
C HIS A 3 5.72 4.51 -8.22
N TRP A 4 4.92 4.30 -7.19
CA TRP A 4 4.17 3.07 -7.00
C TRP A 4 2.68 3.34 -6.83
N LEU A 5 1.88 2.29 -6.96
CA LEU A 5 0.46 2.31 -6.65
C LEU A 5 0.13 1.09 -5.80
N LEU A 6 -0.42 1.34 -4.61
CA LEU A 6 -0.86 0.34 -3.66
C LEU A 6 -2.39 0.32 -3.64
N LYS A 7 -2.96 -0.87 -3.77
CA LYS A 7 -4.41 -1.09 -3.83
C LYS A 7 -4.88 -1.67 -2.50
N SER A 8 -5.90 -1.09 -1.91
CA SER A 8 -6.54 -1.58 -0.69
C SER A 8 -8.06 -1.55 -0.85
N GLU A 9 -8.78 -2.51 -0.28
CA GLU A 9 -10.23 -2.37 -0.12
C GLU A 9 -10.50 -1.58 1.17
N PRO A 10 -11.40 -0.58 1.15
CA PRO A 10 -11.63 0.29 2.30
C PRO A 10 -12.16 -0.46 3.53
N ASP A 11 -12.84 -1.59 3.33
CA ASP A 11 -13.33 -2.45 4.41
C ASP A 11 -12.20 -3.24 5.11
N ASP A 12 -11.08 -3.48 4.42
CA ASP A 12 -9.92 -4.18 4.98
C ASP A 12 -8.90 -3.21 5.61
N TRP A 13 -8.58 -2.13 4.88
CA TRP A 13 -7.69 -1.07 5.35
C TRP A 13 -7.97 0.22 4.59
N SER A 14 -8.58 1.18 5.29
CA SER A 14 -9.01 2.45 4.72
C SER A 14 -7.91 3.53 4.72
N TRP A 15 -8.07 4.54 3.88
CA TRP A 15 -7.23 5.74 3.92
C TRP A 15 -7.30 6.45 5.28
N ALA A 16 -8.45 6.45 5.94
CA ALA A 16 -8.59 7.07 7.27
C ALA A 16 -7.70 6.37 8.31
N GLU A 17 -7.66 5.03 8.29
CA GLU A 17 -6.76 4.24 9.14
C GLU A 17 -5.29 4.48 8.79
N GLN A 18 -4.97 4.57 7.50
CA GLN A 18 -3.62 4.89 7.04
C GLN A 18 -3.14 6.27 7.55
N VAL A 19 -4.01 7.28 7.51
CA VAL A 19 -3.73 8.62 8.06
C VAL A 19 -3.59 8.58 9.58
N ALA A 20 -4.45 7.83 10.27
CA ALA A 20 -4.41 7.68 11.73
C ALA A 20 -3.12 7.02 12.22
N LYS A 21 -2.55 6.06 11.48
CA LYS A 21 -1.25 5.45 11.78
C LYS A 21 -0.07 6.40 11.58
N GLY A 22 -0.19 7.36 10.67
CA GLY A 22 0.81 8.40 10.46
C GLY A 22 2.22 7.83 10.26
N ARG A 23 3.16 8.26 11.11
CA ARG A 23 4.59 7.90 11.01
C ARG A 23 4.91 6.49 11.47
N ASP A 24 4.06 5.87 12.30
CA ASP A 24 4.27 4.50 12.74
C ASP A 24 4.11 3.52 11.56
N GLY A 25 3.33 3.92 10.56
CA GLY A 25 3.09 3.14 9.35
C GLY A 25 2.25 1.90 9.61
N ALA A 26 2.16 1.06 8.58
CA ALA A 26 1.50 -0.23 8.63
C ALA A 26 2.27 -1.23 7.76
N GLU A 27 2.31 -2.50 8.17
CA GLU A 27 2.91 -3.55 7.37
C GLU A 27 2.02 -3.91 6.18
N TRP A 28 2.61 -3.97 4.98
CA TRP A 28 1.89 -4.38 3.77
C TRP A 28 1.86 -5.91 3.64
N THR A 29 0.96 -6.55 4.39
CA THR A 29 0.84 -8.01 4.48
C THR A 29 -0.19 -8.58 3.47
N GLY A 30 -0.41 -9.89 3.48
CA GLY A 30 -1.48 -10.52 2.66
C GLY A 30 -1.16 -10.74 1.18
N ILE A 31 0.03 -10.38 0.70
CA ILE A 31 0.40 -10.46 -0.72
C ILE A 31 0.61 -11.90 -1.19
N ARG A 32 -0.33 -12.40 -2.00
CA ARG A 32 -0.24 -13.71 -2.66
C ARG A 32 0.14 -13.64 -4.14
N ASN A 33 0.19 -12.44 -4.71
CA ASN A 33 0.59 -12.23 -6.10
C ASN A 33 2.11 -12.08 -6.22
N PHE A 34 2.76 -12.94 -7.01
CA PHE A 34 4.22 -12.93 -7.19
C PHE A 34 4.76 -11.64 -7.81
N SER A 35 4.04 -11.05 -8.78
CA SER A 35 4.44 -9.78 -9.41
C SER A 35 4.38 -8.63 -8.41
N ALA A 36 3.29 -8.53 -7.63
CA ALA A 36 3.18 -7.53 -6.57
C ALA A 36 4.29 -7.71 -5.51
N GLN A 37 4.59 -8.95 -5.13
CA GLN A 37 5.70 -9.22 -4.20
C GLN A 37 7.05 -8.75 -4.77
N ASN A 38 7.33 -9.01 -6.04
CA ASN A 38 8.55 -8.55 -6.69
C ASN A 38 8.64 -7.02 -6.75
N ASN A 39 7.53 -6.33 -7.00
CA ASN A 39 7.47 -4.87 -6.96
C ASN A 39 7.78 -4.34 -5.55
N LEU A 40 7.19 -4.92 -4.50
CA LEU A 40 7.49 -4.54 -3.11
C LEU A 40 8.96 -4.78 -2.75
N ARG A 41 9.58 -5.86 -3.24
CA ARG A 41 11.02 -6.13 -3.05
C ARG A 41 11.91 -5.10 -3.76
N ALA A 42 11.42 -4.48 -4.84
CA ALA A 42 12.15 -3.48 -5.60
C ALA A 42 12.02 -2.06 -5.02
N MET A 43 11.02 -1.81 -4.16
CA MET A 43 10.82 -0.52 -3.50
C MET A 43 12.00 -0.13 -2.62
N LYS A 44 12.29 1.18 -2.57
CA LYS A 44 13.33 1.74 -1.69
C LYS A 44 12.72 2.74 -0.72
N LYS A 45 13.32 2.87 0.47
CA LYS A 45 12.91 3.88 1.46
C LYS A 45 12.99 5.29 0.84
N GLY A 46 11.94 6.08 1.05
CA GLY A 46 11.81 7.44 0.51
C GLY A 46 11.10 7.52 -0.85
N GLU A 47 10.87 6.39 -1.53
CA GLU A 47 10.02 6.36 -2.71
C GLU A 47 8.54 6.50 -2.33
N GLN A 48 7.75 7.11 -3.22
CA GLN A 48 6.36 7.45 -2.96
C GLN A 48 5.41 6.50 -3.68
N ALA A 49 4.24 6.28 -3.06
CA ALA A 49 3.18 5.48 -3.62
C ALA A 49 1.84 6.22 -3.54
N PHE A 50 1.00 6.04 -4.55
CA PHE A 50 -0.43 6.33 -4.42
C PHE A 50 -1.11 5.22 -3.64
N PHE A 51 -1.98 5.59 -2.71
CA PHE A 51 -2.90 4.68 -2.05
C PHE A 51 -4.24 4.75 -2.77
N TYR A 52 -4.72 3.63 -3.29
CA TYR A 52 -5.90 3.57 -4.15
C TYR A 52 -6.92 2.58 -3.58
N HIS A 53 -8.11 3.07 -3.27
CA HIS A 53 -9.23 2.20 -2.91
C HIS A 53 -9.73 1.44 -4.13
N THR A 54 -9.76 0.11 -4.03
CA THR A 54 -10.39 -0.77 -5.02
C THR A 54 -11.75 -1.23 -4.54
N GLY A 55 -12.62 -1.62 -5.48
CA GLY A 55 -13.96 -2.08 -5.16
C GLY A 55 -15.00 -0.97 -5.21
N LYS A 56 -16.03 -1.08 -4.38
CA LYS A 56 -17.07 -0.04 -4.21
C LYS A 56 -16.86 0.62 -2.86
N GLU A 57 -17.08 1.94 -2.81
CA GLU A 57 -17.22 2.72 -1.58
C GLU A 57 -18.70 2.96 -1.26
#